data_AF-A0A222X8C9-F1
#
_entry.id   AF-A0A222X8C9-F1
#
_cell.length_a   1.000
_cell.length_b   1.000
_cell.length_c   1.000
_cell.angle_alpha   90.00
_cell.angle_beta   90.00
_cell.angle_gamma   90.00
#
_symmetry.space_group_name_H-M   'P 1'
#
loop_
_entity.id
_entity.type
_entity.pdbx_description
1 polymer ?
#
loop_
_entity_poly.entity_id
_entity_poly.type
_entity_poly.pdbx_seq_one_letter_code
_entity_poly.pdbx_strand_id
1 'polypeptide(L)'
;MNPSTTPPAATPAPDAATRALADAVREIEHHVAAAGWDAPVRVFALVRTQAALAAEPSLAAQLTPQTLAAAQAEPWHLTSIEQEGLPDAPDLETLLAGLSWPQTVDGVAVTAERVVLPPAAEAQMPADPDEALAWLLAHPDREDVRLAVGVLREGPTWCAVRQRAHDSDDQVGQGADVVPGLLEALRATLA
;
A
#
# COMPACT_ATOMS: atom_id res chain seq x y z
N MET A 1 -14.66 50.25 12.60
CA MET A 1 -14.38 49.30 11.51
C MET A 1 -13.35 48.31 12.02
N ASN A 2 -13.77 47.12 12.44
CA ASN A 2 -12.86 46.00 12.73
C ASN A 2 -12.98 45.01 11.57
N PRO A 3 -11.88 44.54 10.98
CA PRO A 3 -11.93 43.51 9.95
C PRO A 3 -12.25 42.16 10.60
N SER A 4 -13.31 41.51 10.13
CA SER A 4 -13.62 40.12 10.48
C SER A 4 -12.61 39.21 9.78
N THR A 5 -11.67 38.66 10.52
CA THR A 5 -10.81 37.56 10.03
C THR A 5 -11.66 36.30 9.95
N THR A 6 -11.91 35.83 8.74
CA THR A 6 -12.52 34.51 8.49
C THR A 6 -11.46 33.45 8.83
N PRO A 7 -11.75 32.46 9.69
CA PRO A 7 -10.82 31.37 9.95
C PRO A 7 -10.62 30.53 8.67
N PRO A 8 -9.42 29.96 8.43
CA PRO A 8 -9.18 29.10 7.28
C PRO A 8 -10.12 27.88 7.34
N ALA A 9 -10.68 27.50 6.19
CA ALA A 9 -11.51 26.31 6.06
C ALA A 9 -10.69 25.07 6.47
N ALA A 10 -11.19 24.31 7.45
CA ALA A 10 -10.60 23.04 7.83
C ALA A 10 -10.61 22.08 6.62
N THR A 11 -9.48 21.44 6.36
CA THR A 11 -9.40 20.35 5.37
C THR A 11 -10.48 19.31 5.72
N PRO A 12 -11.34 18.89 4.77
CA PRO A 12 -12.33 17.87 5.05
C PRO A 12 -11.62 16.60 5.53
N ALA A 13 -12.14 15.99 6.60
CA ALA A 13 -11.63 14.71 7.07
C ALA A 13 -11.73 13.68 5.94
N PRO A 14 -10.74 12.77 5.81
CA PRO A 14 -10.79 11.72 4.79
C PRO A 14 -12.08 10.91 4.95
N ASP A 15 -12.69 10.56 3.82
CA ASP A 15 -13.90 9.74 3.82
C ASP A 15 -13.64 8.37 4.47
N ALA A 16 -14.70 7.66 4.86
CA ALA A 16 -14.57 6.42 5.62
C ALA A 16 -13.78 5.33 4.86
N ALA A 17 -13.90 5.28 3.53
CA ALA A 17 -13.15 4.35 2.69
C ALA A 17 -11.66 4.65 2.71
N THR A 18 -11.27 5.93 2.64
CA THR A 18 -9.87 6.37 2.68
C THR A 18 -9.24 6.03 4.02
N ARG A 19 -9.95 6.27 5.13
CA ARG A 19 -9.46 5.90 6.47
C ARG A 19 -9.26 4.40 6.61
N ALA A 20 -10.24 3.60 6.18
CA ALA A 20 -10.13 2.15 6.25
C ALA A 20 -9.00 1.59 5.38
N LEU A 21 -8.79 2.16 4.19
CA LEU A 21 -7.66 1.79 3.34
C LEU A 21 -6.32 2.18 3.97
N ALA A 22 -6.23 3.38 4.57
CA ALA A 22 -5.03 3.83 5.26
C ALA A 22 -4.67 2.92 6.44
N ASP A 23 -5.66 2.52 7.24
CA ASP A 23 -5.49 1.58 8.35
C ASP A 23 -5.03 0.21 7.87
N ALA A 24 -5.67 -0.34 6.83
CA ALA A 24 -5.30 -1.64 6.26
C ALA A 24 -3.87 -1.64 5.68
N VAL A 25 -3.48 -0.58 4.96
CA VAL A 25 -2.12 -0.44 4.41
C VAL A 25 -1.09 -0.32 5.53
N ARG A 26 -1.38 0.43 6.59
CA ARG A 26 -0.51 0.54 7.77
C ARG A 26 -0.35 -0.81 8.49
N GLU A 27 -1.43 -1.56 8.65
CA GLU A 27 -1.38 -2.89 9.27
C GLU A 27 -0.58 -3.89 8.44
N ILE A 28 -0.75 -3.88 7.13
CA ILE A 28 0.06 -4.68 6.20
C ILE A 28 1.53 -4.28 6.29
N GLU A 29 1.83 -2.98 6.28
CA GLU A 29 3.20 -2.46 6.39
C GLU A 29 3.87 -2.97 7.67
N HIS A 30 3.25 -2.80 8.83
CA HIS A 30 3.80 -3.28 10.11
C HIS A 30 3.97 -4.81 10.13
N HIS A 31 2.99 -5.56 9.62
CA HIS A 31 3.06 -7.02 9.54
C HIS A 31 4.23 -7.49 8.67
N VAL A 32 4.45 -6.84 7.53
CA VAL A 32 5.57 -7.14 6.62
C VAL A 32 6.90 -6.69 7.22
N ALA A 33 6.94 -5.54 7.91
CA ALA A 33 8.13 -5.05 8.58
C ALA A 33 8.63 -6.00 9.67
N ALA A 34 7.74 -6.67 10.39
CA ALA A 34 8.11 -7.68 11.38
C ALA A 34 8.89 -8.87 10.81
N ALA A 35 8.81 -9.13 9.50
CA ALA A 35 9.56 -10.20 8.82
C ALA A 35 10.99 -9.79 8.42
N GLY A 36 11.37 -8.52 8.60
CA GLY A 36 12.69 -8.00 8.19
C GLY A 36 12.75 -7.58 6.72
N TRP A 37 13.95 -7.19 6.26
CA TRP A 37 14.25 -6.74 4.90
C TRP A 37 14.62 -7.89 3.96
N ASP A 38 14.68 -7.56 2.66
CA ASP A 38 15.02 -8.50 1.59
C ASP A 38 13.97 -9.62 1.43
N ALA A 39 12.71 -9.28 1.70
CA ALA A 39 11.55 -10.15 1.56
C ALA A 39 10.99 -10.12 0.12
N PRO A 40 10.39 -11.22 -0.37
CA PRO A 40 9.72 -11.22 -1.67
C PRO A 40 8.52 -10.26 -1.68
N VAL A 41 8.06 -9.92 -2.89
CA VAL A 41 6.80 -9.20 -3.08
C VAL A 41 5.65 -9.99 -2.42
N ARG A 42 4.79 -9.29 -1.69
CA ARG A 42 3.58 -9.88 -1.09
C ARG A 42 2.36 -9.12 -1.60
N VAL A 43 1.30 -9.86 -1.91
CA VAL A 43 0.05 -9.33 -2.44
C VAL A 43 -1.08 -9.71 -1.50
N PHE A 44 -2.01 -8.79 -1.28
CA PHE A 44 -3.12 -8.94 -0.35
C PHE A 44 -4.43 -8.59 -1.05
N ALA A 45 -5.43 -9.45 -0.94
CA ALA A 45 -6.81 -9.08 -1.24
C ALA A 45 -7.36 -8.26 -0.07
N LEU A 46 -8.06 -7.17 -0.36
CA LEU A 46 -8.79 -6.38 0.62
C LEU A 46 -10.28 -6.63 0.43
N VAL A 47 -10.93 -7.09 1.50
CA VAL A 47 -12.38 -7.34 1.51
C VAL A 47 -13.02 -6.61 2.68
N ARG A 48 -14.19 -6.02 2.48
CA ARG A 48 -14.99 -5.48 3.59
C ARG A 48 -15.33 -6.61 4.55
N THR A 49 -14.88 -6.47 5.79
CA THR A 49 -14.95 -7.55 6.78
C THR A 49 -16.38 -8.00 7.03
N GLN A 50 -17.35 -7.08 7.05
CA GLN A 50 -18.76 -7.44 7.20
C GLN A 50 -19.27 -8.30 6.04
N ALA A 51 -18.88 -8.00 4.80
CA ALA A 51 -19.28 -8.77 3.62
C ALA A 51 -18.62 -10.16 3.62
N ALA A 52 -17.33 -10.23 3.99
CA ALA A 52 -16.62 -11.48 4.15
C ALA A 52 -17.26 -12.37 5.23
N LEU A 53 -17.62 -11.81 6.38
CA LEU A 53 -18.33 -12.53 7.46
C LEU A 53 -19.73 -12.99 7.06
N ALA A 54 -20.44 -12.22 6.24
CA ALA A 54 -21.76 -12.61 5.74
C ALA A 54 -21.68 -13.78 4.74
N ALA A 55 -20.66 -13.76 3.87
CA ALA A 55 -20.42 -14.83 2.90
C ALA A 55 -19.86 -16.09 3.58
N GLU A 56 -18.96 -15.93 4.54
CA GLU A 56 -18.30 -17.00 5.28
C GLU A 56 -18.36 -16.75 6.80
N PRO A 57 -19.42 -17.19 7.48
CA PRO A 57 -19.56 -17.00 8.93
C PRO A 57 -18.48 -17.68 9.77
N SER A 58 -17.83 -18.72 9.26
CA SER A 58 -16.71 -19.41 9.93
C SER A 58 -15.48 -18.51 10.11
N LEU A 59 -15.32 -17.47 9.28
CA LEU A 59 -14.22 -16.50 9.39
C LEU A 59 -14.22 -15.79 10.76
N ALA A 60 -15.38 -15.64 11.40
CA ALA A 60 -15.47 -15.00 12.72
C ALA A 60 -14.59 -15.68 13.77
N ALA A 61 -14.35 -16.99 13.67
CA ALA A 61 -13.49 -17.72 14.59
C ALA A 61 -11.99 -17.45 14.39
N GLN A 62 -11.60 -16.88 13.25
CA GLN A 62 -10.21 -16.58 12.89
C GLN A 62 -9.84 -15.11 13.17
N LEU A 63 -10.84 -14.25 13.41
CA LEU A 63 -10.64 -12.84 13.70
C LEU A 63 -10.56 -12.59 15.20
N THR A 64 -9.77 -11.58 15.59
CA THR A 64 -9.71 -11.17 17.00
C THR A 64 -11.03 -10.50 17.42
N PRO A 65 -11.40 -10.55 18.71
CA PRO A 65 -12.57 -9.82 19.22
C PRO A 65 -12.54 -8.32 18.90
N GLN A 66 -11.34 -7.73 18.88
CA GLN A 66 -11.10 -6.33 18.52
C GLN A 66 -11.42 -6.07 17.05
N THR A 67 -10.95 -6.93 16.14
CA THR A 67 -11.26 -6.84 14.71
C THR A 67 -12.76 -7.01 14.45
N LEU A 68 -13.42 -7.94 15.16
CA LEU A 68 -14.88 -8.12 15.04
C LEU A 68 -15.65 -6.88 15.51
N ALA A 69 -15.25 -6.28 16.64
CA ALA A 69 -15.87 -5.06 17.14
C ALA A 69 -15.64 -3.87 16.20
N ALA A 70 -14.43 -3.72 15.66
CA ALA A 70 -14.10 -2.68 14.68
C ALA A 70 -14.92 -2.86 13.40
N ALA A 71 -15.02 -4.09 12.88
CA ALA A 71 -15.83 -4.40 11.72
C ALA A 71 -17.32 -4.13 11.94
N GLN A 72 -17.86 -4.35 13.15
CA GLN A 72 -19.26 -4.00 13.46
C GLN A 72 -19.48 -2.49 13.52
N ALA A 73 -18.50 -1.73 14.02
CA ALA A 73 -18.60 -0.28 14.16
C ALA A 73 -18.39 0.48 12.83
N GLU A 74 -17.51 -0.03 11.96
CA GLU A 74 -17.07 0.65 10.75
C GLU A 74 -17.41 -0.17 9.48
N PRO A 75 -18.42 0.23 8.69
CA PRO A 75 -18.84 -0.50 7.48
C PRO A 75 -17.75 -0.68 6.42
N TRP A 76 -16.75 0.22 6.42
CA TRP A 76 -15.62 0.18 5.49
C TRP A 76 -14.43 -0.61 6.02
N HIS A 77 -14.48 -1.17 7.24
CA HIS A 77 -13.40 -1.96 7.79
C HIS A 77 -12.98 -3.07 6.82
N LEU A 78 -11.68 -3.15 6.55
CA LEU A 78 -11.09 -4.09 5.59
C LEU A 78 -10.38 -5.21 6.33
N THR A 79 -10.52 -6.43 5.82
CA THR A 79 -9.66 -7.55 6.16
C THR A 79 -8.69 -7.75 5.00
N SER A 80 -7.40 -7.73 5.31
CA SER A 80 -6.34 -8.09 4.37
C SER A 80 -6.10 -9.60 4.37
N ILE A 81 -6.20 -10.23 3.21
CA ILE A 81 -5.94 -11.66 3.02
C ILE A 81 -4.70 -11.78 2.14
N GLU A 82 -3.61 -12.28 2.71
CA GLU A 82 -2.38 -12.52 1.96
C GLU A 82 -2.58 -13.62 0.90
N GLN A 83 -2.03 -13.38 -0.29
CA GLN A 83 -2.06 -14.35 -1.38
C GLN A 83 -0.78 -15.18 -1.38
N GLU A 84 -0.95 -16.48 -1.23
CA GLU A 84 0.13 -17.47 -1.38
C GLU A 84 0.22 -17.96 -2.83
N GLY A 85 1.37 -18.52 -3.21
CA GLY A 85 1.54 -19.15 -4.52
C GLY A 85 1.43 -18.19 -5.70
N LEU A 86 1.94 -16.96 -5.53
CA LEU A 86 2.02 -15.98 -6.61
C LEU A 86 2.76 -16.55 -7.83
N PRO A 87 2.32 -16.21 -9.06
CA PRO A 87 2.98 -16.71 -10.26
C PRO A 87 4.42 -16.19 -10.34
N ASP A 88 5.31 -17.03 -10.83
CA ASP A 88 6.68 -16.61 -11.13
C ASP A 88 6.65 -15.50 -12.19
N ALA A 89 7.28 -14.37 -11.87
CA ALA A 89 7.39 -13.22 -12.76
C ALA A 89 8.80 -12.61 -12.67
N PRO A 90 9.32 -12.07 -13.79
CA PRO A 90 10.65 -11.44 -13.82
C PRO A 90 10.69 -10.11 -13.03
N ASP A 91 9.56 -9.42 -12.94
CA ASP A 91 9.42 -8.12 -12.28
C ASP A 91 8.01 -7.92 -11.72
N LEU A 92 7.84 -6.84 -10.96
CA LEU A 92 6.58 -6.50 -10.29
C LEU A 92 5.49 -6.16 -11.31
N GLU A 93 5.84 -5.45 -12.38
CA GLU A 93 4.91 -5.05 -13.43
C GLU A 93 4.29 -6.28 -14.11
N THR A 94 5.11 -7.28 -14.47
CA THR A 94 4.66 -8.54 -15.07
C THR A 94 3.85 -9.38 -14.08
N LEU A 95 4.26 -9.41 -12.80
CA LEU A 95 3.48 -10.07 -11.75
C LEU A 95 2.06 -9.51 -11.69
N LEU A 96 1.94 -8.18 -11.53
CA LEU A 96 0.64 -7.52 -11.40
C LEU A 96 -0.22 -7.70 -12.65
N ALA A 97 0.37 -7.61 -13.85
CA ALA A 97 -0.35 -7.82 -15.10
C ALA A 97 -0.95 -9.23 -15.25
N GLY A 98 -0.41 -10.23 -14.53
CA GLY A 98 -0.92 -11.59 -14.50
C GLY A 98 -2.02 -11.85 -13.46
N LEU A 99 -2.30 -10.88 -12.57
CA LEU A 99 -3.30 -11.04 -11.51
C LEU A 99 -4.69 -10.59 -11.97
N SER A 100 -5.70 -11.29 -11.49
CA SER A 100 -7.11 -10.96 -11.69
C SER A 100 -7.91 -11.29 -10.45
N TRP A 101 -8.89 -10.45 -10.11
CA TRP A 101 -9.64 -10.58 -8.87
C TRP A 101 -11.14 -10.71 -9.08
N PRO A 102 -11.82 -11.60 -8.33
CA PRO A 102 -13.28 -11.69 -8.37
C PRO A 102 -13.92 -10.41 -7.83
N GLN A 103 -15.19 -10.18 -8.19
CA GLN A 103 -15.97 -9.00 -7.75
C GLN A 103 -16.17 -8.92 -6.23
N THR A 104 -15.94 -10.01 -5.52
CA THR A 104 -15.97 -10.05 -4.05
C THR A 104 -14.76 -9.37 -3.39
N VAL A 105 -13.71 -9.07 -4.16
CA VAL A 105 -12.53 -8.35 -3.69
C VAL A 105 -12.74 -6.85 -3.93
N ASP A 106 -12.86 -6.11 -2.83
CA ASP A 106 -13.12 -4.66 -2.83
C ASP A 106 -11.86 -3.85 -3.16
N GLY A 107 -10.67 -4.39 -2.90
CA GLY A 107 -9.39 -3.77 -3.20
C GLY A 107 -8.21 -4.71 -3.14
N VAL A 108 -7.02 -4.20 -3.42
CA VAL A 108 -5.77 -4.97 -3.40
C VAL A 108 -4.70 -4.12 -2.74
N ALA A 109 -3.81 -4.77 -2.00
CA ALA A 109 -2.57 -4.17 -1.56
C ALA A 109 -1.35 -5.00 -1.98
N VAL A 110 -0.21 -4.35 -2.15
CA VAL A 110 1.07 -4.97 -2.47
C VAL A 110 2.17 -4.37 -1.62
N THR A 111 3.13 -5.20 -1.19
CA THR A 111 4.37 -4.72 -0.60
C THR A 111 5.57 -5.11 -1.46
N ALA A 112 6.46 -4.16 -1.70
CA ALA A 112 7.68 -4.36 -2.47
C ALA A 112 8.82 -3.49 -1.95
N GLU A 113 10.03 -3.98 -2.03
CA GLU A 113 11.24 -3.21 -1.76
C GLU A 113 11.78 -2.61 -3.07
N ARG A 114 12.19 -1.34 -3.04
CA ARG A 114 12.75 -0.63 -4.20
C ARG A 114 13.94 0.22 -3.77
N VAL A 115 14.83 0.46 -4.73
CA VAL A 115 15.87 1.49 -4.60
C VAL A 115 15.34 2.77 -5.22
N VAL A 116 15.41 3.88 -4.49
CA VAL A 116 15.04 5.21 -4.98
C VAL A 116 16.22 6.16 -4.89
N LEU A 117 16.18 7.21 -5.71
CA LEU A 117 17.16 8.28 -5.72
C LEU A 117 16.50 9.63 -5.48
N PRO A 118 17.21 10.57 -4.85
CA PRO A 118 16.84 11.97 -4.89
C PRO A 118 16.73 12.46 -6.36
N PRO A 119 15.78 13.34 -6.69
CA PRO A 119 15.59 13.82 -8.06
C PRO A 119 16.84 14.42 -8.70
N ALA A 120 17.73 15.03 -7.91
CA ALA A 120 18.99 15.60 -8.39
C ALA A 120 20.00 14.53 -8.84
N ALA A 121 19.98 13.35 -8.20
CA ALA A 121 20.80 12.21 -8.59
C ALA A 121 20.18 11.48 -9.79
N GLU A 122 18.85 11.29 -9.78
CA GLU A 122 18.12 10.67 -10.90
C GLU A 122 18.36 11.40 -12.22
N ALA A 123 18.42 12.74 -12.21
CA ALA A 123 18.71 13.55 -13.40
C ALA A 123 20.11 13.32 -14.01
N GLN A 124 21.01 12.66 -13.28
CA GLN A 124 22.37 12.33 -13.72
C GLN A 124 22.53 10.86 -14.11
N MET A 125 21.45 10.07 -13.99
CA MET A 125 21.47 8.65 -14.28
C MET A 125 21.78 8.40 -15.77
N PRO A 126 22.66 7.43 -16.10
CA PRO A 126 22.89 7.02 -17.48
C PRO A 126 21.60 6.62 -18.20
N ALA A 127 21.55 6.86 -19.52
CA ALA A 127 20.39 6.49 -20.34
C ALA A 127 20.41 5.02 -20.78
N ASP A 128 21.60 4.39 -20.80
CA ASP A 128 21.74 2.97 -21.07
C ASP A 128 21.24 2.16 -19.85
N PRO A 129 20.30 1.21 -20.02
CA PRO A 129 19.71 0.49 -18.89
C PRO A 129 20.69 -0.31 -18.05
N ASP A 130 21.70 -0.95 -18.67
CA ASP A 130 22.67 -1.78 -17.97
C ASP A 130 23.64 -0.88 -17.16
N GLU A 131 24.09 0.22 -17.76
CA GLU A 131 24.89 1.23 -17.05
C GLU A 131 24.10 1.92 -15.93
N ALA A 132 22.81 2.22 -16.17
CA ALA A 132 21.93 2.86 -15.19
C ALA A 132 21.74 2.00 -13.94
N LEU A 133 21.49 0.70 -14.11
CA LEU A 133 21.35 -0.23 -12.99
C LEU A 133 22.62 -0.32 -12.16
N ALA A 134 23.77 -0.50 -12.81
CA ALA A 134 25.06 -0.56 -12.12
C ALA A 134 25.38 0.75 -11.37
N TRP A 135 25.07 1.89 -12.00
CA TRP A 135 25.26 3.22 -11.41
C TRP A 135 24.34 3.45 -10.20
N LEU A 136 23.06 3.08 -10.31
CA LEU A 136 22.06 3.17 -9.23
C LEU A 136 22.50 2.37 -8.00
N LEU A 137 22.91 1.12 -8.20
CA LEU A 137 23.34 0.22 -7.11
C LEU A 137 24.62 0.70 -6.42
N ALA A 138 25.48 1.44 -7.13
CA ALA A 138 26.71 2.01 -6.60
C ALA A 138 26.53 3.43 -6.01
N HIS A 139 25.37 4.06 -6.20
CA HIS A 139 25.18 5.47 -5.86
C HIS A 139 25.13 5.68 -4.33
N PRO A 140 25.87 6.67 -3.77
CA PRO A 140 25.91 6.89 -2.33
C PRO A 140 24.59 7.42 -1.76
N ASP A 141 23.85 8.19 -2.53
CA ASP A 141 22.57 8.80 -2.13
C ASP A 141 21.36 7.87 -2.41
N ARG A 142 21.61 6.59 -2.75
CA ARG A 142 20.52 5.63 -2.97
C ARG A 142 19.85 5.28 -1.64
N GLU A 143 18.53 5.21 -1.66
CA GLU A 143 17.74 4.79 -0.52
C GLU A 143 17.00 3.49 -0.84
N ASP A 144 17.19 2.48 0.00
CA ASP A 144 16.35 1.28 -0.02
C ASP A 144 15.06 1.59 0.75
N VAL A 145 13.92 1.48 0.08
CA VAL A 145 12.59 1.72 0.65
C VAL A 145 11.72 0.49 0.50
N ARG A 146 10.87 0.25 1.50
CA ARG A 146 9.74 -0.66 1.39
C ARG A 146 8.48 0.15 1.17
N LEU A 147 7.74 -0.21 0.15
CA LEU A 147 6.44 0.33 -0.15
C LEU A 147 5.38 -0.67 0.31
N ALA A 148 4.32 -0.19 0.95
CA ALA A 148 3.04 -0.88 1.06
C ALA A 148 1.99 -0.01 0.40
N VAL A 149 1.34 -0.53 -0.63
CA VAL A 149 0.46 0.26 -1.51
C VAL A 149 -0.87 -0.45 -1.61
N GLY A 150 -1.97 0.27 -1.38
CA GLY A 150 -3.33 -0.24 -1.46
C GLY A 150 -4.21 0.60 -2.37
N VAL A 151 -5.10 -0.07 -3.11
CA VAL A 151 -6.15 0.54 -3.92
C VAL A 151 -7.48 -0.14 -3.66
N LEU A 152 -8.57 0.62 -3.63
CA LEU A 152 -9.94 0.09 -3.73
C LEU A 152 -10.41 0.16 -5.19
N ARG A 153 -11.24 -0.79 -5.64
CA ARG A 153 -11.69 -0.95 -7.04
C ARG A 153 -12.21 0.36 -7.63
N GLU A 154 -13.15 1.00 -6.94
CA GLU A 154 -13.73 2.29 -7.28
C GLU A 154 -13.56 3.24 -6.10
N GLY A 155 -12.37 3.82 -5.92
CA GLY A 155 -12.15 4.66 -4.76
C GLY A 155 -10.68 4.99 -4.47
N PRO A 156 -10.36 5.25 -3.19
CA PRO A 156 -9.09 5.84 -2.80
C PRO A 156 -7.90 4.91 -3.05
N THR A 157 -6.74 5.54 -2.98
CA THR A 157 -5.42 4.93 -2.96
C THR A 157 -4.73 5.33 -1.66
N TRP A 158 -3.85 4.46 -1.17
CA TRP A 158 -3.00 4.79 -0.04
C TRP A 158 -1.66 4.09 -0.14
N CYS A 159 -0.61 4.79 0.26
CA CYS A 159 0.76 4.31 0.28
C CYS A 159 1.35 4.53 1.67
N ALA A 160 2.11 3.56 2.14
CA ALA A 160 3.05 3.69 3.24
C ALA A 160 4.47 3.39 2.72
N VAL A 161 5.44 4.17 3.18
CA VAL A 161 6.84 4.10 2.76
C VAL A 161 7.72 4.07 3.99
N ARG A 162 8.50 3.00 4.11
CA ARG A 162 9.53 2.86 5.14
C ARG A 162 10.90 2.91 4.49
N GLN A 163 11.80 3.71 5.04
CA GLN A 163 13.20 3.78 4.59
C GLN A 163 14.05 2.82 5.43
N ARG A 164 14.94 2.05 4.80
CA ARG A 164 15.84 1.11 5.50
C ARG A 164 16.75 1.82 6.51
N ALA A 165 17.15 3.07 6.22
CA ALA A 165 17.95 3.89 7.13
C ALA A 165 17.17 4.43 8.34
N HIS A 166 15.83 4.40 8.29
CA HIS A 166 14.90 4.93 9.30
C HIS A 166 13.82 3.88 9.60
N ASP A 167 14.28 2.70 10.03
CA ASP A 167 13.46 1.51 10.24
C ASP A 167 12.83 1.49 11.63
N SER A 168 11.84 2.37 11.85
CA SER A 168 10.98 2.33 13.03
C SER A 168 9.54 2.66 12.68
N ASP A 169 8.60 2.14 13.47
CA ASP A 169 7.16 2.29 13.24
C ASP A 169 6.67 3.74 13.26
N ASP A 170 7.40 4.63 13.94
CA ASP A 170 7.13 6.07 13.98
C ASP A 170 7.76 6.86 12.81
N GLN A 171 8.55 6.20 11.96
CA GLN A 171 9.26 6.80 10.82
C GLN A 171 8.71 6.34 9.45
N VAL A 172 7.44 5.96 9.40
CA VAL A 172 6.76 5.53 8.17
C VAL A 172 6.04 6.72 7.52
N GLY A 173 6.47 7.09 6.31
CA GLY A 173 5.80 8.09 5.49
C GLY A 173 4.50 7.55 4.90
N GLN A 174 3.45 8.35 4.82
CA GLN A 174 2.16 7.92 4.28
C GLN A 174 1.53 8.97 3.35
N GLY A 175 0.76 8.53 2.36
CA GLY A 175 0.03 9.43 1.48
C GLY A 175 -0.76 8.72 0.38
N ALA A 176 -1.69 9.43 -0.25
CA ALA A 176 -2.59 8.84 -1.23
C ALA A 176 -1.93 8.55 -2.59
N ASP A 177 -0.94 9.36 -3.01
CA ASP A 177 -0.38 9.34 -4.37
C ASP A 177 1.15 9.43 -4.37
N VAL A 178 1.80 8.56 -3.60
CA VAL A 178 3.27 8.59 -3.45
C VAL A 178 3.97 7.89 -4.61
N VAL A 179 3.33 6.87 -5.20
CA VAL A 179 3.89 6.04 -6.27
C VAL A 179 2.86 5.80 -7.38
N PRO A 180 2.52 6.84 -8.17
CA PRO A 180 1.40 6.82 -9.12
C PRO A 180 1.45 5.63 -10.10
N GLY A 181 2.62 5.33 -10.67
CA GLY A 181 2.75 4.20 -11.61
C GLY A 181 2.42 2.84 -10.99
N LEU A 182 2.79 2.61 -9.73
CA LEU A 182 2.46 1.37 -9.03
C LEU A 182 0.97 1.33 -8.65
N LEU A 183 0.40 2.47 -8.27
CA LEU A 183 -1.02 2.60 -7.98
C LEU A 183 -1.89 2.27 -9.20
N GLU A 184 -1.51 2.76 -10.38
CA GLU A 184 -2.18 2.47 -11.64
C GLU A 184 -2.09 0.98 -12.00
N ALA A 185 -0.88 0.40 -11.93
CA ALA A 185 -0.66 -1.03 -12.20
C ALA A 185 -1.47 -1.92 -11.25
N LEU A 186 -1.51 -1.59 -9.96
CA LEU A 186 -2.27 -2.34 -8.96
C LEU A 186 -3.78 -2.24 -9.22
N ARG A 187 -4.28 -1.05 -9.57
CA ARG A 187 -5.69 -0.84 -9.90
C ARG A 187 -6.11 -1.58 -11.16
N ALA A 188 -5.23 -1.71 -12.15
CA ALA A 188 -5.52 -2.46 -13.37
C ALA A 188 -5.82 -3.95 -13.11
N THR A 189 -5.32 -4.52 -12.01
CA THR A 189 -5.63 -5.92 -11.62
C THR A 189 -7.09 -6.12 -11.21
N LEU A 190 -7.79 -5.02 -10.87
CA LEU A 190 -9.20 -4.99 -10.46
C LEU A 190 -10.16 -4.66 -11.62
N ALA A 191 -9.68 -4.64 -12.88
CA ALA A 191 -10.51 -4.40 -14.05
C ALA A 191 -11.49 -5.55 -14.36
#